data_AF-A0A7W4CBK5-F1
#
_entry.id   AF-A0A7W4CBK5-F1
#
_cell.length_a   1.000
_cell.length_b   1.000
_cell.length_c   1.000
_cell.angle_alpha   90.00
_cell.angle_beta   90.00
_cell.angle_gamma   90.00
#
_symmetry.space_group_name_H-M   'P 1'
#
loop_
_entity.id
_entity.type
_entity.pdbx_description
1 polymer ?
#
loop_
_entity_poly.entity_id
_entity_poly.type
_entity_poly.pdbx_seq_one_letter_code
_entity_poly.pdbx_strand_id
1 'polypeptide(L)'
;MKKVSLLAASVAFALTGCGGSDGDSGDSARGAVITAIDGYLQHAEVWVDTDGNFELDASDKKLDVETDENGQFTLPDNHKDSVVFIKAIKDKT
;
A
#
# COMPACT_ATOMS: atom_id res chain seq x y z
N MET A 1 -32.72 38.86 4.79
CA MET A 1 -31.33 38.53 5.18
C MET A 1 -31.35 37.49 6.30
N LYS A 2 -30.40 36.53 6.24
CA LYS A 2 -29.98 35.52 7.23
C LYS A 2 -30.70 34.15 7.19
N LYS A 3 -30.03 33.00 7.24
CA LYS A 3 -28.67 32.53 6.92
C LYS A 3 -28.79 31.00 6.71
N VAL A 4 -28.01 30.48 5.77
CA VAL A 4 -27.80 29.08 5.42
C VAL A 4 -27.47 28.24 6.67
N SER A 5 -27.99 27.02 6.76
CA SER A 5 -27.43 25.98 7.63
C SER A 5 -27.23 24.72 6.80
N LEU A 6 -26.07 24.64 6.15
CA LEU A 6 -25.51 23.39 5.64
C LEU A 6 -25.00 22.64 6.87
N LEU A 7 -25.67 21.55 7.25
CA LEU A 7 -25.05 20.54 8.11
C LEU A 7 -23.98 19.83 7.27
N ALA A 8 -22.77 20.37 7.28
CA ALA A 8 -21.57 19.66 6.85
C ALA A 8 -21.27 18.62 7.92
N ALA A 9 -21.75 17.40 7.71
CA ALA A 9 -21.35 16.24 8.49
C ALA A 9 -19.91 15.88 8.09
N SER A 10 -18.94 16.37 8.85
CA SER A 10 -17.54 16.01 8.71
C SER A 10 -17.34 14.58 9.22
N VAL A 11 -17.23 13.62 8.30
CA VAL A 11 -16.77 12.26 8.63
C VAL A 11 -15.27 12.33 8.89
N ALA A 12 -14.89 12.40 10.16
CA ALA A 12 -13.52 12.20 10.58
C ALA A 12 -13.23 10.70 10.54
N PHE A 13 -12.63 10.22 9.45
CA PHE A 13 -11.96 8.93 9.45
C PHE A 13 -10.71 9.07 10.32
N ALA A 14 -10.84 8.73 11.59
CA ALA A 14 -9.68 8.41 12.40
C ALA A 14 -9.07 7.13 11.80
N LEU A 15 -8.04 7.28 10.97
CA LEU A 15 -7.13 6.18 10.65
C LEU A 15 -6.38 5.85 11.95
N THR A 16 -7.05 5.14 12.85
CA THR A 16 -6.38 4.43 13.92
C THR A 16 -5.59 3.31 13.24
N GLY A 17 -4.32 3.58 12.95
CA GLY A 17 -3.35 2.58 12.57
C GLY A 17 -3.18 1.58 13.72
N CYS A 18 -4.00 0.54 13.69
CA CYS A 18 -3.81 -0.73 14.38
C CYS A 18 -2.98 -1.61 13.44
N GLY A 19 -1.94 -2.32 13.82
CA GLY A 19 -1.39 -2.58 15.13
C GLY A 19 0.00 -3.18 14.96
N GLY A 20 0.81 -3.04 16.01
CA GLY A 20 2.06 -3.79 16.14
C GLY A 20 1.75 -5.26 16.37
N SER A 21 2.46 -6.12 15.66
CA SER A 21 2.60 -7.53 16.00
C SER A 21 4.09 -7.82 16.13
N ASP A 22 4.52 -8.02 17.38
CA ASP A 22 5.80 -8.62 17.71
C ASP A 22 5.73 -10.11 17.30
N GLY A 23 6.56 -10.51 16.33
CA GLY A 23 6.54 -11.86 15.76
C GLY A 23 7.82 -12.24 15.01
N ASP A 24 8.76 -12.75 15.79
CA ASP A 24 9.79 -13.77 15.46
C ASP A 24 10.79 -13.55 14.30
N SER A 25 12.02 -13.22 14.70
CA SER A 25 13.31 -13.84 14.32
C SER A 25 13.49 -14.39 12.91
N GLY A 26 13.58 -13.51 11.91
CA GLY A 26 14.22 -13.78 10.62
C GLY A 26 14.57 -12.45 9.99
N ASP A 27 15.82 -12.30 9.52
CA ASP A 27 16.41 -11.09 8.91
C ASP A 27 15.37 -10.03 8.52
N SER A 28 15.03 -9.15 9.46
CA SER A 28 13.87 -8.28 9.31
C SER A 28 14.19 -7.29 8.22
N ALA A 29 13.63 -7.50 7.03
CA ALA A 29 13.65 -6.53 5.96
C ALA A 29 13.12 -5.21 6.55
N ARG A 30 14.02 -4.26 6.81
CA ARG A 30 13.66 -2.96 7.37
C ARG A 30 12.83 -2.26 6.29
N GLY A 31 11.63 -1.85 6.67
CA GLY A 31 10.66 -1.37 5.69
C GLY A 31 9.38 -0.83 6.32
N ALA A 32 8.55 -0.22 5.49
CA ALA A 32 7.18 0.14 5.85
C ALA A 32 6.24 -0.98 5.43
N VAL A 33 5.32 -1.39 6.32
CA VAL A 33 4.24 -2.30 5.95
C VAL A 33 3.16 -1.50 5.24
N ILE A 34 2.78 -1.94 4.03
CA ILE A 34 1.78 -1.30 3.20
C ILE A 34 0.64 -2.28 2.96
N THR A 35 -0.59 -1.83 3.22
CA THR A 35 -1.82 -2.55 2.86
C THR A 35 -2.27 -2.10 1.47
N ALA A 36 -2.38 -3.03 0.53
CA ALA A 36 -2.84 -2.74 -0.83
C ALA A 36 -4.37 -2.57 -0.87
N ILE A 37 -4.82 -1.40 -1.34
CA ILE A 37 -6.24 -0.99 -1.38
C ILE A 37 -6.82 -1.05 0.05
N ASP A 38 -7.59 -2.09 0.37
CA ASP A 38 -8.22 -2.31 1.67
C ASP A 38 -7.82 -3.67 2.29
N GLY A 39 -6.78 -4.33 1.74
CA GLY A 39 -6.31 -5.64 2.20
C GLY A 39 -6.93 -6.84 1.46
N TYR A 40 -7.69 -6.61 0.39
CA TYR A 40 -8.33 -7.69 -0.38
C TYR A 40 -7.45 -8.29 -1.48
N LEU A 41 -6.37 -7.61 -1.88
CA LEU A 41 -5.54 -8.08 -2.98
C LEU A 41 -4.45 -9.02 -2.46
N GLN A 42 -4.72 -10.32 -2.45
CA GLN A 42 -3.72 -11.37 -2.22
C GLN A 42 -2.93 -11.69 -3.51
N HIS A 43 -1.66 -12.05 -3.36
CA HIS A 43 -0.75 -12.41 -4.46
C HIS A 43 -0.66 -11.36 -5.58
N ALA A 44 -0.86 -10.10 -5.24
CA ALA A 44 -0.66 -8.98 -6.15
C ALA A 44 0.83 -8.68 -6.27
N GLU A 45 1.27 -8.38 -7.49
CA GLU A 45 2.65 -8.01 -7.75
C GLU A 45 2.89 -6.57 -7.28
N VAL A 46 4.06 -6.36 -6.67
CA VAL A 46 4.52 -5.04 -6.24
C VAL A 46 5.57 -4.53 -7.22
N TRP A 47 5.35 -3.33 -7.74
CA TRP A 47 6.26 -2.64 -8.66
C TRP A 47 6.60 -1.27 -8.14
N VAL A 48 7.76 -0.75 -8.52
CA VAL A 48 8.24 0.57 -8.11
C VAL A 48 8.51 1.40 -9.35
N ASP A 49 7.97 2.62 -9.36
CA ASP A 49 8.26 3.63 -10.36
C ASP A 49 9.73 4.05 -10.27
N THR A 50 10.46 3.94 -11.37
CA THR A 50 11.88 4.28 -11.40
C THR A 50 12.20 5.54 -12.19
N ASP A 51 11.29 6.03 -13.04
CA ASP A 51 11.52 7.17 -13.92
C ASP A 51 10.66 8.40 -13.57
N GLY A 52 9.70 8.23 -12.64
CA GLY A 52 8.84 9.28 -12.11
C GLY A 52 7.72 9.67 -13.05
N ASN A 53 7.35 8.82 -14.01
CA ASN A 53 6.30 9.10 -14.98
C ASN A 53 4.88 8.72 -14.49
N PHE A 54 4.77 8.02 -13.35
CA PHE A 54 3.50 7.55 -12.75
C PHE A 54 2.69 6.59 -13.64
N GLU A 55 3.31 5.95 -14.62
CA GLU A 55 2.73 4.96 -15.51
C GLU A 55 3.47 3.63 -15.34
N LEU A 56 2.74 2.54 -15.07
CA LEU A 56 3.38 1.23 -14.96
C LEU A 56 3.82 0.73 -16.34
N ASP A 57 5.13 0.78 -16.61
CA ASP A 57 5.72 0.42 -17.90
C ASP A 57 6.99 -0.43 -17.80
N ALA A 58 7.74 -0.55 -18.91
CA ALA A 58 8.91 -1.41 -19.02
C ALA A 58 10.17 -0.84 -18.33
N SER A 59 10.18 0.44 -17.98
CA SER A 59 11.25 1.08 -17.22
C SER A 59 11.18 0.70 -15.73
N ASP A 60 10.00 0.34 -15.25
CA ASP A 60 9.75 0.07 -13.84
C ASP A 60 10.30 -1.26 -13.34
N LYS A 61 10.46 -1.31 -12.02
CA LYS A 61 11.03 -2.47 -11.35
C LYS A 61 9.97 -3.26 -10.60
N LYS A 62 9.74 -4.50 -11.02
CA LYS A 62 9.04 -5.50 -10.18
C LYS A 62 9.91 -5.87 -8.99
N LEU A 63 9.35 -5.82 -7.80
CA LEU A 63 9.99 -6.33 -6.59
C LEU A 63 9.77 -7.84 -6.47
N ASP A 64 10.69 -8.51 -5.78
CA ASP A 64 10.58 -9.94 -5.45
C ASP A 64 9.71 -10.14 -4.19
N VAL A 65 8.53 -9.51 -4.19
CA VAL A 65 7.52 -9.60 -3.14
C VAL A 65 6.12 -9.52 -3.76
N GLU A 66 5.20 -10.30 -3.22
CA GLU A 66 3.77 -10.22 -3.50
C GLU A 66 3.02 -9.91 -2.20
N THR A 67 1.80 -9.40 -2.32
CA THR A 67 0.95 -9.20 -1.14
C THR A 67 0.53 -10.53 -0.49
N ASP A 68 0.43 -10.55 0.83
CA ASP A 68 0.03 -11.70 1.63
C ASP A 68 -1.50 -11.89 1.70
N GLU A 69 -1.95 -12.82 2.55
CA GLU A 69 -3.37 -13.14 2.77
C GLU A 69 -4.21 -11.97 3.31
N ASN A 70 -3.56 -10.95 3.88
CA ASN A 70 -4.18 -9.72 4.37
C ASN A 70 -3.98 -8.56 3.38
N GLY A 71 -3.50 -8.83 2.17
CA GLY A 71 -3.19 -7.85 1.15
C GLY A 71 -2.03 -6.92 1.55
N GLN A 72 -1.11 -7.38 2.40
CA GLN A 72 0.02 -6.58 2.90
C GLN A 72 1.34 -7.01 2.28
N PHE A 73 2.29 -6.08 2.22
CA PHE A 73 3.69 -6.37 1.92
C PHE A 73 4.60 -5.41 2.68
N THR A 74 5.88 -5.78 2.83
CA THR A 74 6.89 -4.88 3.40
C THR A 74 7.65 -4.20 2.27
N LEU A 75 7.49 -2.88 2.14
CA LEU A 75 8.26 -2.06 1.21
C LEU A 75 9.67 -1.82 1.78
N PRO A 76 10.74 -2.26 1.11
CA PRO A 76 12.11 -2.07 1.59
C PRO A 76 12.48 -0.59 1.76
N ASP A 77 13.33 -0.29 2.75
CA ASP A 77 13.75 1.07 3.10
C ASP A 77 14.30 1.90 1.92
N ASN A 78 14.98 1.26 0.97
CA ASN A 78 15.54 1.92 -0.21
C ASN A 78 14.49 2.36 -1.25
N HIS A 79 13.21 2.03 -1.04
CA HIS A 79 12.09 2.39 -1.89
C HIS A 79 11.02 3.24 -1.17
N LYS A 80 11.29 3.68 0.08
CA LYS A 80 10.32 4.41 0.91
C LYS A 80 9.74 5.69 0.28
N ASP A 81 10.52 6.36 -0.56
CA ASP A 81 10.13 7.59 -1.23
C ASP A 81 9.67 7.34 -2.69
N SER A 82 9.62 6.08 -3.11
CA SER A 82 9.23 5.71 -4.47
C SER A 82 7.71 5.57 -4.58
N VAL A 83 7.19 5.84 -5.79
CA VAL A 83 5.81 5.49 -6.14
C VAL A 83 5.73 3.97 -6.31
N VAL A 84 4.67 3.37 -5.78
CA VAL A 84 4.45 1.92 -5.83
C VAL A 84 3.20 1.63 -6.63
N PHE A 85 3.30 0.67 -7.54
CA PHE A 85 2.13 0.09 -8.23
C PHE A 85 1.82 -1.27 -7.64
N ILE A 86 0.53 -1.52 -7.43
CA ILE A 86 0.00 -2.84 -7.07
C ILE A 86 -0.77 -3.40 -8.26
N LYS A 87 -0.35 -4.57 -8.74
CA LYS A 87 -0.95 -5.22 -9.90
C LYS A 87 -1.60 -6.53 -9.49
N ALA A 88 -2.93 -6.55 -9.46
CA ALA A 88 -3.68 -7.79 -9.30
C ALA A 88 -3.48 -8.71 -10.51
N ILE A 89 -3.29 -9.99 -10.25
CA ILE A 89 -3.10 -11.01 -11.28
C ILE A 89 -4.33 -11.90 -11.31
N LYS A 90 -4.94 -12.02 -12.50
CA LYS A 90 -6.11 -12.87 -12.70
C LYS A 90 -5.81 -14.30 -12.23
N ASP A 91 -6.77 -14.90 -11.54
CA ASP A 91 -6.72 -16.27 -11.03
C ASP A 91 -5.66 -16.50 -9.92
N LYS A 92 -5.14 -15.42 -9.29
CA LYS A 92 -4.27 -15.46 -8.11
C LYS A 92 -4.84 -14.80 -6.85
N THR A 93 -5.95 -14.09 -6.98
CA THR A 93 -6.58 -13.28 -5.93
C THR A 93 -8.00 -13.76 -5.66
#